data_AF-A0A6D2KVU0-F1
#
_entry.id   AF-A0A6D2KVU0-F1
#
_cell.length_a   1.000
_cell.length_b   1.000
_cell.length_c   1.000
_cell.angle_alpha   90.00
_cell.angle_beta   90.00
_cell.angle_gamma   90.00
#
_symmetry.space_group_name_H-M   'P 1'
#
loop_
_entity.id
_entity.type
_entity.pdbx_description
1 polymer ?
#
loop_
_entity_poly.entity_id
_entity_poly.type
_entity_poly.pdbx_seq_one_letter_code
_entity_poly.pdbx_strand_id
1 'polypeptide(L)'
;MLRCLVGNNIKSWDSVLCAAEFAHNHAVNKSTKFSPFRIVYGLVPQGPLDLGVTPDFTRSHGLASDFVVDLTHIHTQVHDNLQLSVSKYKEAADRHRRDVQFQVIDLVWAVLT
;
A
#
# COMPACT_ATOMS: atom_id res chain seq x y z
N MET A 1 7.82 7.04 -8.86
CA MET A 1 6.89 8.18 -8.75
C MET A 1 7.62 9.49 -8.51
N LEU A 2 8.31 9.69 -7.38
CA LEU A 2 9.02 10.95 -7.09
C LEU A 2 10.00 11.37 -8.21
N ARG A 3 10.85 10.46 -8.68
CA ARG A 3 11.74 10.69 -9.84
C ARG A 3 11.00 11.21 -11.08
N CYS A 4 9.77 10.73 -11.32
CA CYS A 4 8.98 11.14 -12.48
C CYS A 4 8.39 12.54 -12.31
N LEU A 5 7.99 12.92 -11.08
CA LEU A 5 7.39 14.21 -10.77
C LEU A 5 8.42 15.34 -10.75
N VAL A 6 9.63 15.05 -10.29
CA VAL A 6 10.71 16.02 -10.15
C VAL A 6 11.45 16.28 -11.48
N GLY A 7 11.36 15.32 -12.42
CA GLY A 7 11.98 15.44 -13.74
C GLY A 7 13.48 15.71 -13.65
N ASN A 8 13.93 16.78 -14.30
CA ASN A 8 15.34 17.17 -14.34
C ASN A 8 15.77 18.02 -13.12
N ASN A 9 14.84 18.52 -12.32
CA ASN A 9 15.16 19.42 -11.20
C ASN A 9 15.14 18.68 -9.85
N ILE A 10 16.08 17.77 -9.65
CA ILE A 10 16.14 16.87 -8.47
C ILE A 10 16.00 17.60 -7.12
N LYS A 11 16.43 18.88 -7.05
CA LYS A 11 16.40 19.68 -5.83
C LYS A 11 15.00 20.14 -5.41
N SER A 12 14.01 20.17 -6.31
CA SER A 12 12.64 20.61 -6.02
C SER A 12 11.71 19.45 -5.64
N TRP A 13 12.23 18.43 -4.95
CA TRP A 13 11.43 17.25 -4.59
C TRP A 13 10.45 17.56 -3.45
N ASP A 14 10.79 18.51 -2.60
CA ASP A 14 10.01 19.00 -1.48
C ASP A 14 8.69 19.63 -1.94
N SER A 15 8.71 20.41 -3.02
CA SER A 15 7.52 21.08 -3.55
C SER A 15 6.47 20.12 -4.12
N VAL A 16 6.87 18.90 -4.51
CA VAL A 16 5.97 17.87 -5.05
C VAL A 16 5.66 16.76 -4.04
N LEU A 17 6.22 16.81 -2.84
CA LEU A 17 6.13 15.73 -1.86
C LEU A 17 4.68 15.47 -1.42
N CYS A 18 3.91 16.51 -1.12
CA CYS A 18 2.50 16.35 -0.72
C CYS A 18 1.65 15.73 -1.83
N ALA A 19 1.88 16.11 -3.09
CA ALA A 19 1.17 15.53 -4.24
C ALA A 19 1.57 14.07 -4.46
N ALA A 20 2.85 13.75 -4.29
CA ALA A 20 3.37 12.39 -4.33
C ALA A 20 2.73 11.52 -3.23
N GLU A 21 2.74 11.98 -1.98
CA GLU A 21 2.13 11.28 -0.85
C GLU A 21 0.64 11.03 -1.08
N PHE A 22 -0.12 12.06 -1.50
CA PHE A 22 -1.53 11.91 -1.80
C PHE A 22 -1.77 10.87 -2.89
N ALA A 23 -1.03 10.93 -4.01
CA ALA A 23 -1.15 9.96 -5.09
C ALA A 23 -0.82 8.53 -4.62
N HIS A 24 0.19 8.37 -3.76
CA HIS A 24 0.53 7.06 -3.18
C HIS A 24 -0.60 6.52 -2.29
N ASN A 25 -1.13 7.36 -1.41
CA ASN A 25 -2.17 6.96 -0.45
C ASN A 25 -3.53 6.76 -1.11
N HIS A 26 -3.76 7.37 -2.27
CA HIS A 26 -4.99 7.25 -3.05
C HIS A 26 -4.97 6.06 -4.02
N ALA A 27 -3.79 5.69 -4.54
CA ALA A 27 -3.67 4.58 -5.49
C ALA A 27 -3.94 3.22 -4.84
N VAL A 28 -4.65 2.35 -5.57
CA VAL A 28 -4.89 0.96 -5.13
C VAL A 28 -3.59 0.17 -5.21
N ASN A 29 -3.19 -0.42 -4.08
CA ASN A 29 -2.00 -1.25 -4.02
C ASN A 29 -2.31 -2.69 -4.49
N LYS A 30 -1.41 -3.27 -5.31
CA LYS A 30 -1.62 -4.60 -5.91
C LYS A 30 -1.67 -5.74 -4.89
N SER A 31 -0.89 -5.65 -3.81
CA SER A 31 -0.78 -6.68 -2.77
C SER A 31 -1.91 -6.60 -1.77
N THR A 32 -2.39 -5.41 -1.41
CA THR A 32 -3.50 -5.26 -0.46
C THR A 32 -4.87 -5.25 -1.15
N LYS A 33 -4.93 -4.89 -2.44
CA LYS A 33 -6.16 -4.60 -3.22
C LYS A 33 -6.94 -3.36 -2.79
N PHE A 34 -6.41 -2.59 -1.85
CA PHE A 34 -7.00 -1.34 -1.36
C PHE A 34 -5.98 -0.20 -1.43
N SER A 35 -6.46 1.03 -1.46
CA SER A 35 -5.60 2.20 -1.28
C SER A 35 -5.27 2.39 0.21
N PRO A 36 -4.08 2.92 0.57
CA PRO A 36 -3.76 3.22 1.97
C PRO A 36 -4.81 4.09 2.67
N PHE A 37 -5.39 5.09 1.99
CA PHE A 37 -6.48 5.89 2.55
C PHE A 37 -7.68 5.03 2.94
N ARG A 38 -8.10 4.11 2.07
CA ARG A 38 -9.23 3.22 2.37
C ARG A 38 -8.94 2.30 3.56
N ILE A 39 -7.70 1.83 3.70
CA ILE A 39 -7.30 0.93 4.80
C ILE A 39 -7.28 1.68 6.13
N VAL A 40 -6.72 2.90 6.16
CA VAL A 40 -6.53 3.66 7.40
C VAL A 40 -7.82 4.34 7.85
N TYR A 41 -8.55 4.96 6.91
CA TYR A 41 -9.69 5.81 7.24
C TYR A 41 -11.04 5.19 6.87
N GLY A 42 -11.07 3.99 6.28
CA GLY A 42 -12.30 3.40 5.77
C GLY A 42 -12.92 4.18 4.59
N LEU A 43 -12.24 5.21 4.06
CA LEU A 43 -12.73 6.05 2.97
C LEU A 43 -11.58 6.51 2.08
N VAL A 44 -11.92 6.91 0.85
CA VAL A 44 -10.96 7.51 -0.08
C VAL A 44 -11.32 8.99 -0.22
N PRO A 45 -10.45 9.92 0.20
CA PRO A 45 -10.66 11.35 0.02
C PRO A 45 -10.85 11.70 -1.46
N GLN A 46 -11.69 12.69 -1.74
CA GLN A 46 -11.83 13.25 -3.09
C GLN A 46 -10.51 13.86 -3.54
N GLY A 47 -10.07 13.47 -4.74
CA GLY A 47 -8.89 14.01 -5.37
C GLY A 47 -9.20 15.30 -6.15
N PRO A 48 -8.15 15.99 -6.66
CA PRO A 48 -8.31 17.18 -7.49
C PRO A 48 -9.20 16.98 -8.73
N LEU A 49 -9.27 15.76 -9.26
CA LEU A 49 -10.14 15.40 -10.40
C LEU A 49 -11.62 15.29 -10.02
N ASP A 50 -11.91 14.99 -8.75
CA ASP A 50 -13.28 14.80 -8.25
C ASP A 50 -13.95 16.13 -7.89
N LEU A 51 -13.18 17.23 -7.81
CA LEU A 51 -13.68 18.57 -7.44
C LEU A 51 -14.64 19.18 -8.48
N GLY A 52 -14.66 18.65 -9.71
CA GLY A 52 -15.63 19.07 -10.73
C GLY A 52 -17.01 18.45 -10.55
N VAL A 53 -17.15 17.46 -9.65
CA VAL A 53 -18.42 16.78 -9.37
C VAL A 53 -19.09 17.50 -8.20
N THR A 54 -20.35 17.92 -8.38
CA THR A 54 -21.14 18.50 -7.30
C THR A 54 -21.23 17.50 -6.14
N PRO A 55 -20.85 17.90 -4.91
CA PRO A 55 -20.92 17.01 -3.76
C PRO A 55 -22.36 16.52 -3.57
N ASP A 56 -22.52 15.20 -3.46
CA ASP A 56 -23.80 14.60 -3.17
C ASP A 56 -24.10 14.75 -1.67
N PHE A 57 -24.82 15.82 -1.33
CA PHE A 57 -25.27 16.11 0.03
C PHE A 57 -26.37 15.16 0.53
N THR A 58 -26.90 14.28 -0.33
CA THR A 58 -27.86 13.24 0.09
C THR A 58 -27.18 11.98 0.59
N ARG A 59 -25.84 11.91 0.49
CA ARG A 59 -25.04 10.79 0.99
C ARG A 59 -25.08 10.76 2.53
N SER A 60 -26.06 10.04 3.05
CA SER A 60 -26.10 9.60 4.44
C SER A 60 -24.81 8.82 4.75
N HIS A 61 -23.99 9.35 5.66
CA HIS A 61 -22.98 8.52 6.31
C HIS A 61 -23.76 7.51 7.16
N GLY A 62 -23.62 6.22 6.84
CA GLY A 62 -24.31 5.14 7.55
C GLY A 62 -24.05 5.16 9.07
N LEU A 63 -24.69 4.26 9.81
CA LEU A 63 -24.48 4.20 11.26
C LEU A 63 -23.00 3.94 11.57
N ALA A 64 -22.53 4.49 12.69
CA ALA A 64 -21.14 4.27 13.13
C ALA A 64 -20.81 2.77 13.29
N SER A 65 -21.81 1.95 13.64
CA SER A 65 -21.69 0.49 13.68
C SER A 65 -21.32 -0.11 12.33
N ASP A 66 -21.97 0.34 11.26
CA ASP A 66 -21.79 -0.18 9.91
C ASP A 66 -20.39 0.18 9.40
N PHE A 67 -19.92 1.38 9.72
CA PHE A 67 -18.56 1.82 9.40
C PHE A 67 -17.49 0.94 10.09
N VAL A 68 -17.69 0.59 11.36
CA VAL A 68 -16.74 -0.26 12.10
C VAL A 68 -16.73 -1.69 11.53
N VAL A 69 -17.89 -2.22 11.17
CA VAL A 69 -18.02 -3.54 10.51
C VAL A 69 -17.28 -3.53 9.17
N ASP A 70 -17.51 -2.51 8.34
CA ASP A 70 -16.84 -2.34 7.05
C ASP A 70 -15.31 -2.24 7.20
N LEU A 71 -14.83 -1.46 8.16
CA LEU A 71 -13.39 -1.31 8.41
C LEU A 71 -12.75 -2.63 8.85
N THR A 72 -13.43 -3.37 9.72
CA THR A 72 -12.99 -4.70 10.16
C THR A 72 -12.93 -5.69 9.00
N HIS A 73 -13.91 -5.62 8.09
CA HIS A 73 -13.92 -6.43 6.88
C HIS A 73 -12.73 -6.08 5.96
N ILE A 74 -12.47 -4.79 5.73
CA ILE A 74 -11.33 -4.32 4.94
C ILE A 74 -10.01 -4.84 5.54
N HIS A 75 -9.83 -4.74 6.87
CA HIS A 75 -8.60 -5.19 7.53
C HIS A 75 -8.39 -6.69 7.41
N THR A 76 -9.45 -7.48 7.57
CA THR A 76 -9.41 -8.93 7.36
C THR A 76 -8.97 -9.27 5.92
N GLN A 77 -9.60 -8.63 4.92
CA GLN A 77 -9.24 -8.87 3.52
C GLN A 77 -7.81 -8.44 3.19
N VAL A 78 -7.34 -7.31 3.72
CA VAL A 78 -5.96 -6.83 3.55
C VAL A 78 -4.98 -7.85 4.11
N HIS A 79 -5.24 -8.36 5.31
CA HIS A 79 -4.39 -9.37 5.95
C HIS A 79 -4.27 -10.63 5.08
N ASP A 80 -5.40 -11.19 4.63
CA ASP A 80 -5.41 -12.39 3.80
C ASP A 80 -4.70 -12.16 2.45
N ASN A 81 -4.96 -11.01 1.81
CA ASN A 81 -4.30 -10.64 0.57
C ASN A 81 -2.77 -10.50 0.73
N LEU A 82 -2.31 -9.94 1.85
CA LEU A 82 -0.89 -9.83 2.16
C LEU A 82 -0.25 -11.20 2.37
N GLN A 83 -0.89 -12.11 3.12
CA GLN A 83 -0.40 -13.48 3.30
C GLN A 83 -0.23 -14.20 1.95
N LEU A 84 -1.24 -14.11 1.09
CA LEU A 84 -1.19 -14.68 -0.27
C LEU A 84 -0.08 -14.03 -1.11
N SER A 85 0.08 -12.72 -1.02
CA SER A 85 1.12 -11.99 -1.75
C SER A 85 2.51 -12.41 -1.29
N VAL A 86 2.73 -12.51 0.02
CA VAL A 86 4.01 -12.95 0.62
C VAL A 86 4.33 -14.37 0.20
N SER A 87 3.37 -15.31 0.25
CA SER A 87 3.59 -16.69 -0.22
C SER A 87 4.04 -16.73 -1.68
N LYS A 88 3.35 -15.99 -2.55
CA LYS A 88 3.71 -15.91 -3.98
C LYS A 88 5.10 -15.34 -4.21
N TYR A 89 5.46 -14.27 -3.48
CA TYR A 89 6.79 -13.68 -3.57
C TYR A 89 7.88 -14.64 -3.06
N LYS A 90 7.60 -15.37 -1.98
CA LYS A 90 8.48 -16.40 -1.44
C LYS A 90 8.69 -17.51 -2.46
N GLU A 91 7.63 -18.10 -3.00
CA GLU A 91 7.72 -19.16 -4.02
C GLU A 91 8.51 -18.73 -5.26
N ALA A 92 8.33 -17.49 -5.71
CA ALA A 92 9.06 -16.94 -6.84
C ALA A 92 10.56 -16.73 -6.52
N ALA A 93 10.88 -16.22 -5.33
CA ALA A 93 12.26 -16.01 -4.90
C ALA A 93 12.98 -17.35 -4.67
N ASP A 94 12.32 -18.29 -4.00
CA ASP A 94 12.89 -19.59 -3.63
C ASP A 94 13.19 -20.45 -4.86
N ARG A 95 12.44 -20.29 -5.96
CA ARG A 95 12.73 -20.96 -7.25
C ARG A 95 14.15 -20.72 -7.77
N HIS A 96 14.73 -19.55 -7.47
CA HIS A 96 16.06 -19.17 -7.94
C HIS A 96 17.13 -19.34 -6.86
N ARG A 97 16.75 -19.69 -5.63
CA ARG A 97 17.67 -19.86 -4.51
C ARG A 97 18.13 -21.30 -4.45
N ARG A 98 19.40 -21.49 -4.12
CA ARG A 98 19.93 -22.81 -3.79
C ARG A 98 19.36 -23.22 -2.43
N ASP A 99 18.80 -24.42 -2.36
CA ASP A 99 18.44 -25.02 -1.07
C ASP A 99 19.74 -25.35 -0.32
N VAL A 100 19.94 -24.68 0.82
CA VAL A 100 21.10 -24.86 1.70
C VAL A 100 20.57 -24.98 3.12
N GLN A 101 20.76 -26.16 3.71
CA GLN A 101 20.38 -26.46 5.09
C GLN A 101 21.63 -26.36 5.96
N PHE A 102 21.60 -25.48 6.96
CA PHE A 102 22.71 -25.27 7.88
C PHE A 102 22.51 -26.10 9.15
N GLN A 103 23.61 -26.60 9.71
CA GLN A 103 23.65 -27.28 11.00
C GLN A 103 24.23 -26.36 12.07
N VAL A 104 23.91 -26.67 13.34
CA VAL A 104 24.55 -26.00 14.48
C VAL A 104 26.06 -26.25 14.40
N ILE A 105 26.87 -25.18 14.51
CA ILE A 105 28.36 -25.14 14.36
C ILE A 105 28.85 -24.81 12.93
N ASP A 106 27.96 -24.73 11.92
CA ASP A 106 28.38 -24.27 10.59
C ASP A 106 28.84 -22.80 10.61
N LEU A 107 30.02 -22.55 10.03
CA LEU A 107 30.54 -21.20 9.82
C LEU A 107 29.99 -20.62 8.52
N VAL A 108 29.26 -19.52 8.62
CA VAL A 108 28.68 -18.80 7.47
C VAL A 108 29.22 -17.38 7.39
N TRP A 109 29.41 -16.90 6.16
CA TRP A 109 29.78 -15.50 5.92
C TRP A 109 28.54 -14.61 6.03
N ALA A 110 28.56 -13.65 6.95
CA ALA A 110 27.56 -12.60 7.01
C ALA A 110 27.96 -11.45 6.08
N VAL A 111 27.06 -11.07 5.18
CA VAL A 111 27.21 -9.84 4.40
C VAL A 111 26.69 -8.69 5.24
N LEU A 112 27.58 -7.77 5.62
CA LEU A 112 27.23 -6.52 6.28
C LEU A 112 26.98 -5.48 5.19
N THR A 113 25.72 -5.29 4.82
CA THR A 113 25.25 -4.24 3.90
C THR A 113 24.22 -3.37 4.56
#